data_AF-A0A816N7L0-F1
#
_entry.id   AF-A0A816N7L0-F1
#
_cell.length_a   1.000
_cell.length_b   1.000
_cell.length_c   1.000
_cell.angle_alpha   90.00
_cell.angle_beta   90.00
_cell.angle_gamma   90.00
#
_symmetry.space_group_name_H-M   'P 1'
#
loop_
_entity.id
_entity.type
_entity.pdbx_description
1 polymer ?
#
loop_
_entity_poly.entity_id
_entity_poly.type
_entity_poly.pdbx_seq_one_letter_code
_entity_poly.pdbx_strand_id
1 'polypeptide(L)'
;MLKSTSSTSDQQQQHPSSTHSVEQSPTREITNSVHSSPIQISDDADIIQKCILTEPLKLQDLIEAGELKYNDKTLKEIAQDLVNRFFNDHTTPTTNFSKFVQACLHPIMFLIKRQQNLDDFMKTLTFAYEKMKRERATQSLSSDKAVPLSLRAFQHILLSSSDIFLRRIIMSLISKRNPVPFVEPNIEDRNGPAKHEIMASVVHVWNAQRPTLLSFSIGPCRGKSSLINSLFQSTFERHINSIYFDCTIDIDFGYSFIPERSFNVADCHGELPMDLLKTIRKLFDGFIIHVNQEYLEKNTDAVTELLQLLPSDKFQIILVRDVTSNFNEQRCLRPMNALLTQGTTPITPLMNMSDTNNSETQYLLEDLRENLLEKIKLYVPSNIDKDDLFFDLHKLLKPDYVTYLKHTTSTIKPLKKCLLGNKSELNDQSFPLYLQFTVLCKLRQELKKIDFYGSDGDRSFKINAEIFRLEHEFEQKDKAGK
;
A
#
# COMPACT_ATOMS: atom_id res chain seq x y z
N MET A 1 -7.92 -41.53 -67.83
CA MET A 1 -8.60 -40.30 -68.30
C MET A 1 -10.04 -40.66 -68.58
N LEU A 2 -11.09 -39.94 -68.21
CA LEU A 2 -11.38 -38.83 -67.30
C LEU A 2 -12.84 -38.45 -67.63
N LYS A 3 -13.66 -38.03 -66.64
CA LYS A 3 -15.08 -37.58 -66.80
C LYS A 3 -16.11 -38.71 -67.10
N SER A 4 -17.37 -38.64 -66.65
CA SER A 4 -18.02 -37.81 -65.62
C SER A 4 -19.48 -38.26 -65.41
N THR A 5 -19.95 -38.33 -64.15
CA THR A 5 -21.38 -38.35 -63.75
C THR A 5 -21.47 -37.69 -62.35
N SER A 6 -22.27 -36.68 -62.02
CA SER A 6 -23.68 -36.32 -62.28
C SER A 6 -24.70 -36.99 -61.36
N SER A 7 -25.23 -36.25 -60.38
CA SER A 7 -26.67 -36.23 -60.04
C SER A 7 -27.04 -35.27 -58.89
N THR A 8 -27.74 -34.19 -59.26
CA THR A 8 -28.92 -33.62 -58.57
C THR A 8 -29.98 -34.71 -58.30
N SER A 9 -30.99 -34.62 -57.41
CA SER A 9 -31.52 -33.60 -56.48
C SER A 9 -32.75 -34.21 -55.77
N ASP A 10 -33.26 -33.60 -54.68
CA ASP A 10 -34.66 -33.76 -54.16
C ASP A 10 -35.08 -35.19 -53.69
N GLN A 11 -36.12 -35.48 -52.91
CA GLN A 11 -37.08 -34.85 -51.97
C GLN A 11 -37.65 -36.04 -51.09
N GLN A 12 -38.38 -35.95 -49.97
CA GLN A 12 -39.11 -34.87 -49.29
C GLN A 12 -39.30 -35.18 -47.76
N GLN A 13 -40.06 -34.33 -47.07
CA GLN A 13 -40.70 -34.38 -45.73
C GLN A 13 -41.01 -35.74 -45.05
N GLN A 14 -40.88 -35.78 -43.71
CA GLN A 14 -41.97 -36.12 -42.77
C GLN A 14 -41.66 -35.73 -41.30
N HIS A 15 -42.65 -35.12 -40.63
CA HIS A 15 -42.76 -34.94 -39.17
C HIS A 15 -43.73 -36.01 -38.63
N PRO A 16 -43.66 -36.49 -37.35
CA PRO A 16 -44.14 -35.66 -36.23
C PRO A 16 -43.59 -35.92 -34.80
N SER A 17 -44.00 -35.01 -33.90
CA SER A 17 -44.40 -35.24 -32.49
C SER A 17 -43.42 -35.76 -31.42
N SER A 18 -43.01 -34.82 -30.55
CA SER A 18 -43.13 -34.83 -29.08
C SER A 18 -42.49 -35.93 -28.22
N THR A 19 -41.58 -35.50 -27.34
CA THR A 19 -41.79 -35.52 -25.88
C THR A 19 -41.04 -34.37 -25.20
N HIS A 20 -41.69 -33.66 -24.28
CA HIS A 20 -41.01 -32.69 -23.41
C HIS A 20 -40.36 -33.41 -22.23
N SER A 21 -39.05 -33.24 -22.06
CA SER A 21 -38.37 -33.42 -20.77
C SER A 21 -37.68 -32.12 -20.41
N VAL A 22 -38.13 -31.52 -19.30
CA VAL A 22 -37.59 -30.26 -18.77
C VAL A 22 -36.31 -30.58 -17.99
N GLU A 23 -35.15 -30.35 -18.61
CA GLU A 23 -33.90 -30.24 -17.85
C GLU A 23 -33.66 -28.78 -17.49
N GLN A 24 -33.71 -28.50 -16.19
CA GLN A 24 -33.25 -27.23 -15.62
C GLN A 24 -31.72 -27.20 -15.71
N SER A 25 -31.18 -26.49 -16.70
CA SER A 25 -29.74 -26.20 -16.75
C SER A 25 -29.34 -25.40 -15.50
N PRO A 26 -28.46 -25.92 -14.64
CA PRO A 26 -27.98 -25.15 -13.49
C PRO A 26 -27.08 -24.02 -14.00
N THR A 27 -27.36 -22.80 -13.57
CA THR A 27 -26.53 -21.62 -13.83
C THR A 27 -25.15 -21.84 -13.22
N ARG A 28 -24.19 -22.30 -14.02
CA ARG A 28 -22.78 -22.37 -13.59
C ARG A 28 -22.24 -20.95 -13.52
N GLU A 29 -22.11 -20.43 -12.30
CA GLU A 29 -21.23 -19.30 -12.02
C GLU A 29 -19.80 -19.71 -12.40
N ILE A 30 -19.26 -19.10 -13.47
CA ILE A 30 -17.87 -19.29 -13.87
C ILE A 30 -17.03 -18.27 -13.11
N THR A 31 -16.82 -18.53 -11.82
CA THR A 31 -15.88 -17.80 -10.96
C THR A 31 -14.44 -18.27 -11.23
N ASN A 32 -13.93 -17.94 -12.41
CA ASN A 32 -12.48 -17.98 -12.68
C ASN A 32 -11.80 -16.69 -12.15
N SER A 33 -12.02 -16.35 -10.89
CA SER A 33 -11.18 -15.38 -10.19
C SER A 33 -9.91 -16.09 -9.70
N VAL A 34 -8.77 -15.42 -9.86
CA VAL A 34 -7.50 -15.88 -9.27
C VAL A 34 -7.48 -15.43 -7.81
N HIS A 35 -8.44 -15.89 -7.01
CA HIS A 35 -8.43 -15.68 -5.57
C HIS A 35 -7.53 -16.74 -4.92
N SER A 36 -6.69 -16.28 -3.99
CA SER A 36 -5.99 -17.14 -3.05
C SER A 36 -6.99 -18.07 -2.36
N SER A 37 -6.78 -19.38 -2.42
CA SER A 37 -7.68 -20.32 -1.73
C SER A 37 -7.73 -20.01 -0.22
N PRO A 38 -8.88 -20.16 0.48
CA PRO A 38 -8.98 -19.81 1.90
C PRO A 38 -7.93 -20.49 2.79
N ILE A 39 -7.53 -21.72 2.43
CA ILE A 39 -6.48 -22.49 3.08
C ILE A 39 -5.11 -21.79 2.93
N GLN A 40 -4.78 -21.31 1.73
CA GLN A 40 -3.53 -20.57 1.49
C GLN A 40 -3.48 -19.22 2.22
N ILE A 41 -4.62 -18.53 2.34
CA ILE A 41 -4.71 -17.26 3.11
C ILE A 41 -4.39 -17.51 4.59
N SER A 42 -4.94 -18.60 5.17
CA SER A 42 -4.67 -18.99 6.55
C SER A 42 -3.20 -19.37 6.79
N ASP A 43 -2.61 -20.15 5.87
CA ASP A 43 -1.19 -20.55 5.94
C ASP A 43 -0.26 -19.32 5.96
N ASP A 44 -0.47 -18.38 5.02
CA ASP A 44 0.34 -17.18 4.87
C ASP A 44 0.25 -16.29 6.13
N ALA A 45 -0.97 -16.06 6.66
CA ALA A 45 -1.17 -15.26 7.86
C ALA A 45 -0.44 -15.83 9.10
N ASP A 46 -0.52 -17.15 9.31
CA ASP A 46 0.15 -17.84 10.42
C ASP A 46 1.69 -17.82 10.31
N ILE A 47 2.25 -17.75 9.09
CA ILE A 47 3.68 -17.58 8.85
C ILE A 47 4.09 -16.12 9.14
N ILE A 48 3.35 -15.15 8.62
CA ILE A 48 3.60 -13.71 8.83
C ILE A 48 3.53 -13.35 10.32
N GLN A 49 2.55 -13.86 11.05
CA GLN A 49 2.42 -13.60 12.49
C GLN A 49 3.63 -14.11 13.30
N LYS A 50 4.30 -15.18 12.85
CA LYS A 50 5.54 -15.70 13.47
C LYS A 50 6.77 -14.86 13.12
N CYS A 51 6.72 -14.06 12.06
CA CYS A 51 7.78 -13.13 11.69
C CYS A 51 7.75 -11.83 12.52
N ILE A 52 6.59 -11.45 13.07
CA ILE A 52 6.45 -10.26 13.92
C ILE A 52 7.17 -10.48 15.26
N LEU A 53 7.93 -9.49 15.70
CA LEU A 53 8.69 -9.54 16.94
C LEU A 53 7.77 -9.40 18.17
N THR A 54 7.99 -10.24 19.18
CA THR A 54 7.27 -10.18 20.46
C THR A 54 7.68 -8.97 21.30
N GLU A 55 8.95 -8.56 21.21
CA GLU A 55 9.43 -7.29 21.76
C GLU A 55 9.45 -6.24 20.65
N PRO A 56 8.74 -5.11 20.80
CA PRO A 56 8.67 -4.11 19.74
C PRO A 56 9.99 -3.33 19.62
N LEU A 57 10.41 -3.15 18.37
CA LEU A 57 11.50 -2.26 17.95
C LEU A 57 11.21 -0.82 18.38
N LYS A 58 12.26 -0.13 18.82
CA LYS A 58 12.25 1.24 19.37
C LYS A 58 13.12 2.14 18.48
N LEU A 59 13.08 3.44 18.74
CA LEU A 59 13.96 4.39 18.04
C LEU A 59 15.45 3.99 18.11
N GLN A 60 15.90 3.37 19.20
CA GLN A 60 17.27 2.90 19.36
C GLN A 60 17.67 1.91 18.26
N ASP A 61 16.81 0.94 17.92
CA ASP A 61 17.09 -0.06 16.88
C ASP A 61 17.28 0.58 15.49
N LEU A 62 16.53 1.65 15.18
CA LEU A 62 16.69 2.43 13.94
C LEU A 62 17.96 3.32 13.97
N ILE A 63 18.38 3.78 15.14
CA ILE A 63 19.66 4.49 15.30
C ILE A 63 20.80 3.50 15.06
N GLU A 64 20.82 2.36 15.75
CA GLU A 64 21.84 1.32 15.62
C GLU A 64 21.84 0.63 14.24
N ALA A 65 20.71 0.65 13.51
CA ALA A 65 20.59 0.08 12.17
C ALA A 65 21.62 0.67 11.19
N GLY A 66 22.71 -0.09 11.02
CA GLY A 66 23.82 0.24 10.12
C GLY A 66 24.87 1.19 10.72
N GLU A 67 24.91 1.36 12.03
CA GLU A 67 26.14 1.85 12.66
C GLU A 67 27.23 0.78 12.49
N LEU A 68 28.23 1.11 11.67
CA LEU A 68 29.40 0.30 11.26
C LEU A 68 29.12 -0.98 10.44
N LYS A 69 28.08 -1.77 10.76
CA LYS A 69 27.91 -3.16 10.28
C LYS A 69 27.78 -3.35 8.75
N TYR A 70 27.30 -2.33 8.03
CA TYR A 70 26.95 -2.42 6.60
C TYR A 70 27.60 -1.34 5.72
N ASN A 71 28.43 -0.46 6.28
CA ASN A 71 29.03 0.65 5.49
C ASN A 71 29.99 0.15 4.40
N ASP A 72 30.70 -0.94 4.67
CA ASP A 72 31.71 -1.52 3.76
C ASP A 72 31.15 -2.68 2.91
N LYS A 73 29.81 -2.83 2.84
CA LYS A 73 29.14 -3.92 2.10
C LYS A 73 28.15 -3.39 1.06
N THR A 74 28.17 -4.00 -0.11
CA THR A 74 27.15 -3.80 -1.15
C THR A 74 25.83 -4.49 -0.78
N LEU A 75 24.72 -4.02 -1.37
CA LEU A 75 23.40 -4.67 -1.21
C LEU A 75 23.44 -6.17 -1.55
N LYS A 76 24.24 -6.54 -2.56
CA LYS A 76 24.42 -7.90 -3.03
C LYS A 76 25.10 -8.79 -1.97
N GLU A 77 26.14 -8.29 -1.31
CA GLU A 77 26.81 -9.02 -0.23
C GLU A 77 25.91 -9.16 1.00
N ILE A 78 25.17 -8.11 1.36
CA ILE A 78 24.20 -8.15 2.47
C ILE A 78 23.11 -9.20 2.19
N ALA A 79 22.52 -9.19 1.00
CA ALA A 79 21.51 -10.15 0.57
C ALA A 79 22.06 -11.59 0.55
N GLN A 80 23.24 -11.81 -0.04
CA GLN A 80 23.85 -13.14 -0.11
C GLN A 80 24.22 -13.67 1.29
N ASP A 81 24.74 -12.81 2.19
CA ASP A 81 25.03 -13.18 3.58
C ASP A 81 23.77 -13.65 4.34
N LEU A 82 22.65 -12.94 4.18
CA LEU A 82 21.37 -13.28 4.83
C LEU A 82 20.83 -14.61 4.31
N VAL A 83 20.79 -14.78 2.99
CA VAL A 83 20.29 -15.98 2.33
C VAL A 83 21.18 -17.19 2.64
N ASN A 84 22.51 -17.03 2.62
CA ASN A 84 23.44 -18.10 3.01
C ASN A 84 23.22 -18.56 4.45
N ARG A 85 22.99 -17.64 5.40
CA ARG A 85 22.70 -17.98 6.81
C ARG A 85 21.39 -18.75 6.94
N PHE A 86 20.32 -18.26 6.31
CA PHE A 86 19.02 -18.93 6.29
C PHE A 86 19.14 -20.37 5.79
N PHE A 87 19.73 -20.56 4.61
CA PHE A 87 19.87 -21.91 4.06
C PHE A 87 20.82 -22.80 4.89
N ASN A 88 21.86 -22.24 5.53
CA ASN A 88 22.80 -23.04 6.34
C ASN A 88 22.31 -23.33 7.79
N ASP A 89 21.18 -22.77 8.23
CA ASP A 89 20.53 -23.13 9.50
C ASP A 89 19.70 -24.42 9.30
N HIS A 90 19.94 -25.44 10.14
CA HIS A 90 19.25 -26.74 10.10
C HIS A 90 17.96 -26.79 10.93
N THR A 91 17.45 -25.65 11.42
CA THR A 91 16.15 -25.58 12.11
C THR A 91 14.96 -25.79 11.18
N THR A 92 13.79 -26.07 11.76
CA THR A 92 12.52 -26.32 11.04
C THR A 92 12.20 -25.20 10.04
N PRO A 93 11.69 -25.51 8.82
CA PRO A 93 11.56 -24.53 7.73
C PRO A 93 10.82 -23.23 8.09
N THR A 94 9.74 -23.32 8.88
CA THR A 94 8.94 -22.17 9.31
C THR A 94 9.66 -21.30 10.35
N THR A 95 10.32 -21.90 11.34
CA THR A 95 11.16 -21.18 12.32
C THR A 95 12.39 -20.55 11.65
N ASN A 96 12.94 -21.22 10.65
CA ASN A 96 14.04 -20.69 9.87
C ASN A 96 13.59 -19.48 9.02
N PHE A 97 12.41 -19.53 8.39
CA PHE A 97 11.86 -18.42 7.62
C PHE A 97 11.58 -17.18 8.47
N SER A 98 10.98 -17.33 9.67
CA SER A 98 10.72 -16.19 10.54
C SER A 98 12.02 -15.49 10.99
N LYS A 99 13.05 -16.27 11.38
CA LYS A 99 14.39 -15.74 11.68
C LYS A 99 15.01 -15.00 10.48
N PHE A 100 14.88 -15.53 9.26
CA PHE A 100 15.39 -14.89 8.05
C PHE A 100 14.72 -13.54 7.79
N VAL A 101 13.39 -13.49 7.88
CA VAL A 101 12.62 -12.26 7.70
C VAL A 101 13.00 -11.23 8.77
N GLN A 102 13.11 -11.64 10.03
CA GLN A 102 13.57 -10.79 11.14
C GLN A 102 15.00 -10.27 10.91
N ALA A 103 15.92 -11.11 10.42
CA ALA A 103 17.29 -10.72 10.11
C ALA A 103 17.39 -9.68 8.98
N CYS A 104 16.41 -9.62 8.08
CA CYS A 104 16.34 -8.61 7.02
C CYS A 104 15.86 -7.23 7.53
N LEU A 105 15.19 -7.15 8.69
CA LEU A 105 14.64 -5.88 9.20
C LEU A 105 15.72 -4.83 9.49
N HIS A 106 16.89 -5.21 10.01
CA HIS A 106 18.00 -4.28 10.26
C HIS A 106 18.57 -3.66 8.97
N PRO A 107 18.92 -4.44 7.92
CA PRO A 107 19.22 -3.92 6.59
C PRO A 107 18.15 -2.98 6.04
N ILE A 108 16.87 -3.34 6.16
CA ILE A 108 15.76 -2.51 5.68
C ILE A 108 15.72 -1.17 6.44
N MET A 109 15.82 -1.18 7.78
CA MET A 109 15.90 0.05 8.59
C MET A 109 17.09 0.93 8.20
N PHE A 110 18.27 0.35 7.92
CA PHE A 110 19.44 1.08 7.44
C PHE A 110 19.18 1.77 6.08
N LEU A 111 18.54 1.08 5.14
CA LEU A 111 18.21 1.64 3.82
C LEU A 111 17.15 2.74 3.91
N ILE A 112 16.14 2.56 4.77
CA ILE A 112 15.12 3.56 5.10
C ILE A 112 15.77 4.83 5.69
N LYS A 113 16.67 4.67 6.69
CA LYS A 113 17.45 5.76 7.31
C LYS A 113 18.25 6.55 6.27
N ARG A 114 18.78 5.86 5.25
CA ARG A 114 19.53 6.44 4.12
C ARG A 114 18.66 6.88 2.93
N GLN A 115 17.33 6.84 3.06
CA GLN A 115 16.38 7.22 2.00
C GLN A 115 16.74 6.56 0.65
N GLN A 116 16.94 5.24 0.68
CA GLN A 116 17.15 4.41 -0.49
C GLN A 116 15.82 3.80 -0.98
N ASN A 117 15.79 3.41 -2.25
CA ASN A 117 14.72 2.57 -2.78
C ASN A 117 14.91 1.13 -2.26
N LEU A 118 13.86 0.55 -1.68
CA LEU A 118 13.87 -0.80 -1.13
C LEU A 118 13.65 -1.86 -2.20
N ASP A 119 13.03 -1.50 -3.34
CA ASP A 119 12.83 -2.39 -4.48
C ASP A 119 14.16 -2.97 -5.02
N ASP A 120 15.22 -2.16 -5.08
CA ASP A 120 16.55 -2.61 -5.50
C ASP A 120 17.15 -3.66 -4.55
N PHE A 121 16.93 -3.51 -3.23
CA PHE A 121 17.32 -4.50 -2.23
C PHE A 121 16.45 -5.76 -2.31
N MET A 122 15.13 -5.61 -2.47
CA MET A 122 14.20 -6.72 -2.59
C MET A 122 14.45 -7.56 -3.84
N LYS A 123 14.67 -6.95 -5.00
CA LYS A 123 15.10 -7.64 -6.23
C LYS A 123 16.37 -8.47 -6.00
N THR A 124 17.35 -7.87 -5.32
CA THR A 124 18.63 -8.52 -5.01
C THR A 124 18.46 -9.69 -4.04
N LEU A 125 17.62 -9.53 -3.01
CA LEU A 125 17.32 -10.55 -2.00
C LEU A 125 16.55 -11.73 -2.63
N THR A 126 15.49 -11.45 -3.38
CA THR A 126 14.69 -12.46 -4.08
C THR A 126 15.51 -13.23 -5.12
N PHE A 127 16.41 -12.55 -5.87
CA PHE A 127 17.33 -13.22 -6.79
C PHE A 127 18.28 -14.18 -6.06
N ALA A 128 18.91 -13.74 -4.97
CA ALA A 128 19.81 -14.58 -4.17
C ALA A 128 19.07 -15.78 -3.55
N TYR A 129 17.87 -15.55 -3.01
CA TYR A 129 17.00 -16.57 -2.43
C TYR A 129 16.61 -17.64 -3.45
N GLU A 130 16.07 -17.24 -4.61
CA GLU A 130 15.67 -18.17 -5.67
C GLU A 130 16.86 -18.91 -6.29
N LYS A 131 18.04 -18.28 -6.39
CA LYS A 131 19.27 -18.95 -6.83
C LYS A 131 19.64 -20.10 -5.87
N MET A 132 19.79 -19.80 -4.58
CA MET A 132 20.19 -20.79 -3.55
C MET A 132 19.16 -21.92 -3.41
N LYS A 133 17.87 -21.60 -3.55
CA LYS A 133 16.77 -22.57 -3.60
C LYS A 133 16.93 -23.57 -4.77
N ARG A 134 17.23 -23.09 -5.98
CA ARG A 134 17.46 -23.96 -7.15
C ARG A 134 18.68 -24.86 -6.97
N GLU A 135 19.77 -24.30 -6.44
CA GLU A 135 21.02 -25.03 -6.17
C GLU A 135 20.87 -26.16 -5.14
N ARG A 136 19.81 -26.11 -4.30
CA ARG A 136 19.46 -27.16 -3.33
C ARG A 136 18.35 -28.10 -3.81
N ALA A 137 17.42 -27.62 -4.61
CA ALA A 137 16.39 -28.47 -5.22
C ALA A 137 17.01 -29.55 -6.14
N THR A 138 18.14 -29.25 -6.79
CA THR A 138 18.94 -30.22 -7.56
C THR A 138 19.70 -31.24 -6.68
N GLN A 139 19.71 -31.08 -5.35
CA GLN A 139 20.38 -31.95 -4.38
C GLN A 139 19.40 -32.87 -3.61
N SER A 140 18.19 -33.06 -4.12
CA SER A 140 17.21 -34.04 -3.62
C SER A 140 16.68 -33.84 -2.20
N LEU A 141 16.53 -32.59 -1.76
CA LEU A 141 15.65 -32.24 -0.63
C LEU A 141 14.26 -31.83 -1.13
N SER A 142 13.24 -32.15 -0.34
CA SER A 142 11.82 -31.92 -0.65
C SER A 142 11.53 -30.49 -1.09
N SER A 143 10.59 -30.33 -2.02
CA SER A 143 10.09 -29.04 -2.46
C SER A 143 9.22 -28.38 -1.39
N ASP A 144 9.85 -27.85 -0.34
CA ASP A 144 9.18 -27.00 0.64
C ASP A 144 8.48 -25.84 -0.09
N LYS A 145 7.22 -25.61 0.26
CA LYS A 145 6.37 -24.53 -0.27
C LYS A 145 7.00 -23.18 0.08
N ALA A 146 7.87 -22.69 -0.80
CA ALA A 146 8.62 -21.47 -0.56
C ALA A 146 7.68 -20.26 -0.47
N VAL A 147 7.75 -19.55 0.66
CA VAL A 147 7.01 -18.32 0.88
C VAL A 147 7.62 -17.23 -0.04
N PRO A 148 6.84 -16.60 -0.93
CA PRO A 148 7.37 -15.56 -1.80
C PRO A 148 7.75 -14.33 -0.98
N LEU A 149 8.91 -13.73 -1.28
CA LEU A 149 9.36 -12.51 -0.64
C LEU A 149 8.70 -11.31 -1.32
N SER A 150 8.02 -10.46 -0.55
CA SER A 150 7.41 -9.21 -1.04
C SER A 150 7.79 -8.01 -0.18
N LEU A 151 7.97 -6.85 -0.81
CA LEU A 151 8.26 -5.60 -0.12
C LEU A 151 7.14 -5.26 0.87
N ARG A 152 5.87 -5.48 0.50
CA ARG A 152 4.73 -5.25 1.42
C ARG A 152 4.81 -6.10 2.69
N ALA A 153 5.09 -7.39 2.57
CA ALA A 153 5.23 -8.26 3.75
C ALA A 153 6.32 -7.73 4.69
N PHE A 154 7.48 -7.34 4.14
CA PHE A 154 8.55 -6.73 4.93
C PHE A 154 8.17 -5.38 5.55
N GLN A 155 7.44 -4.51 4.83
CA GLN A 155 6.95 -3.23 5.36
C GLN A 155 5.94 -3.44 6.48
N HIS A 156 4.94 -4.32 6.29
CA HIS A 156 3.96 -4.66 7.32
C HIS A 156 4.66 -5.26 8.56
N ILE A 157 5.50 -6.28 8.40
CA ILE A 157 6.20 -6.90 9.53
C ILE A 157 7.08 -5.88 10.27
N LEU A 158 7.77 -4.98 9.56
CA LEU A 158 8.55 -3.92 10.18
C LEU A 158 7.66 -2.94 10.98
N LEU A 159 6.56 -2.47 10.39
CA LEU A 159 5.64 -1.54 11.04
C LEU A 159 4.95 -2.18 12.25
N SER A 160 4.47 -3.42 12.13
CA SER A 160 3.81 -4.16 13.22
C SER A 160 4.78 -4.57 14.33
N SER A 161 6.04 -4.88 13.99
CA SER A 161 7.12 -5.10 14.96
C SER A 161 7.67 -3.82 15.58
N SER A 162 7.18 -2.63 15.21
CA SER A 162 7.63 -1.33 15.74
C SER A 162 6.67 -0.75 16.77
N ASP A 163 7.23 -0.12 17.81
CA ASP A 163 6.46 0.74 18.71
C ASP A 163 5.82 1.92 17.95
N ILE A 164 4.80 2.55 18.54
CA ILE A 164 4.00 3.57 17.85
C ILE A 164 4.83 4.79 17.42
N PHE A 165 5.90 5.11 18.15
CA PHE A 165 6.76 6.25 17.85
C PHE A 165 7.74 5.93 16.70
N LEU A 166 8.40 4.77 16.76
CA LEU A 166 9.24 4.26 15.68
C LEU A 166 8.42 4.07 14.39
N ARG A 167 7.22 3.49 14.49
CA ARG A 167 6.32 3.23 13.34
C ARG A 167 5.99 4.51 12.57
N ARG A 168 5.82 5.65 13.25
CA ARG A 168 5.63 6.97 12.63
C ARG A 168 6.87 7.45 11.89
N ILE A 169 8.05 7.30 12.49
CA ILE A 169 9.34 7.69 11.88
C ILE A 169 9.62 6.82 10.64
N ILE A 170 9.44 5.51 10.75
CA ILE A 170 9.58 4.56 9.64
C ILE A 170 8.63 4.92 8.50
N MET A 171 7.34 5.14 8.78
CA MET A 171 6.36 5.56 7.77
C MET A 171 6.79 6.85 7.04
N SER A 172 7.28 7.85 7.79
CA SER A 172 7.78 9.13 7.24
C SER A 172 9.08 9.03 6.44
N LEU A 173 9.90 7.99 6.69
CA LEU A 173 11.13 7.74 5.94
C LEU A 173 10.90 6.86 4.71
N ILE A 174 10.05 5.83 4.81
CA ILE A 174 9.72 4.94 3.66
C ILE A 174 9.02 5.74 2.56
N SER A 175 8.03 6.58 2.91
CA SER A 175 7.20 7.32 1.95
C SER A 175 7.98 8.26 1.04
N LYS A 176 9.22 8.62 1.40
CA LYS A 176 10.11 9.46 0.59
C LYS A 176 10.59 8.80 -0.70
N ARG A 177 10.62 7.46 -0.76
CA ARG A 177 11.26 6.69 -1.82
C ARG A 177 10.51 5.47 -2.29
N ASN A 178 9.52 5.02 -1.53
CA ASN A 178 8.79 3.79 -1.78
C ASN A 178 7.30 4.05 -1.57
N PRO A 179 6.42 3.33 -2.28
CA PRO A 179 5.04 3.18 -1.87
C PRO A 179 4.96 2.69 -0.42
N VAL A 180 3.94 3.15 0.29
CA VAL A 180 3.63 2.73 1.66
C VAL A 180 2.24 2.13 1.75
N PRO A 181 2.01 1.15 2.65
CA PRO A 181 0.72 0.52 2.80
C PRO A 181 -0.34 1.50 3.33
N PHE A 182 -1.51 1.50 2.70
CA PHE A 182 -2.71 2.20 3.14
C PHE A 182 -3.79 1.22 3.61
N VAL A 183 -4.06 0.16 2.84
CA VAL A 183 -4.97 -0.94 3.22
C VAL A 183 -4.22 -2.26 3.17
N GLU A 184 -4.23 -2.99 4.29
CA GLU A 184 -3.45 -4.21 4.53
C GLU A 184 -4.35 -5.36 5.02
N PRO A 185 -3.94 -6.63 4.87
CA PRO A 185 -4.64 -7.76 5.47
C PRO A 185 -4.50 -7.72 6.99
N ASN A 186 -5.62 -7.86 7.71
CA ASN A 186 -5.64 -8.03 9.15
C ASN A 186 -5.25 -9.47 9.52
N ILE A 187 -4.02 -9.62 9.98
CA ILE A 187 -3.42 -10.89 10.42
C ILE A 187 -3.83 -11.32 11.85
N GLU A 188 -4.54 -10.47 12.59
CA GLU A 188 -5.01 -10.77 13.96
C GLU A 188 -6.30 -11.60 13.94
N ASP A 189 -7.17 -11.43 12.94
CA ASP A 189 -8.47 -12.12 12.84
C ASP A 189 -8.37 -13.41 12.00
N ARG A 190 -8.19 -14.54 12.70
CA ARG A 190 -7.94 -15.86 12.09
C ARG A 190 -9.20 -16.63 11.69
N ASN A 191 -10.37 -16.22 12.17
CA ASN A 191 -11.60 -17.02 12.09
C ASN A 191 -12.70 -16.38 11.24
N GLY A 192 -12.48 -15.15 10.74
CA GLY A 192 -13.39 -14.47 9.81
C GLY A 192 -12.95 -14.60 8.35
N PRO A 193 -13.78 -14.13 7.39
CA PRO A 193 -13.26 -13.75 6.08
C PRO A 193 -12.15 -12.73 6.27
N ALA A 194 -11.09 -12.79 5.44
CA ALA A 194 -9.93 -11.91 5.55
C ALA A 194 -10.37 -10.44 5.62
N LYS A 195 -10.25 -9.83 6.80
CA LYS A 195 -10.59 -8.42 7.01
C LYS A 195 -9.41 -7.58 6.55
N HIS A 196 -9.69 -6.50 5.84
CA HIS A 196 -8.70 -5.50 5.53
C HIS A 196 -8.76 -4.36 6.56
N GLU A 197 -7.61 -3.87 7.00
CA GLU A 197 -7.53 -2.72 7.89
C GLU A 197 -6.71 -1.57 7.29
N ILE A 198 -7.06 -0.34 7.70
CA ILE A 198 -6.35 0.86 7.26
C ILE A 198 -5.13 1.08 8.16
N MET A 199 -3.96 1.20 7.52
CA MET A 199 -2.68 1.39 8.19
C MET A 199 -2.63 2.75 8.89
N ALA A 200 -2.96 2.77 10.18
CA ALA A 200 -3.20 4.00 10.94
C ALA A 200 -2.03 5.01 10.96
N SER A 201 -0.80 4.56 10.68
CA SER A 201 0.36 5.43 10.54
C SER A 201 0.36 6.32 9.28
N VAL A 202 -0.44 5.99 8.25
CA VAL A 202 -0.54 6.76 6.99
C VAL A 202 -0.95 8.21 7.22
N VAL A 203 -1.72 8.47 8.29
CA VAL A 203 -2.15 9.80 8.75
C VAL A 203 -0.99 10.78 8.86
N HIS A 204 0.18 10.32 9.31
CA HIS A 204 1.34 11.19 9.59
C HIS A 204 2.10 11.61 8.34
N VAL A 205 1.83 10.98 7.19
CA VAL A 205 2.45 11.29 5.89
C VAL A 205 1.45 11.83 4.86
N TRP A 206 0.15 11.73 5.12
CA TRP A 206 -0.88 12.22 4.21
C TRP A 206 -0.86 13.74 4.11
N ASN A 207 -0.69 14.26 2.89
CA ASN A 207 -0.73 15.68 2.60
C ASN A 207 -2.03 16.05 1.88
N ALA A 208 -3.00 16.59 2.62
CA ALA A 208 -4.29 17.06 2.10
C ALA A 208 -4.19 18.16 1.01
N GLN A 209 -3.03 18.81 0.83
CA GLN A 209 -2.82 19.82 -0.21
C GLN A 209 -2.40 19.22 -1.55
N ARG A 210 -2.18 17.91 -1.63
CA ARG A 210 -1.76 17.20 -2.84
C ARG A 210 -2.86 16.21 -3.23
N PRO A 211 -3.49 16.35 -4.41
CA PRO A 211 -4.52 15.44 -4.88
C PRO A 211 -4.05 13.98 -4.78
N THR A 212 -4.89 13.06 -4.32
CA THR A 212 -4.56 11.62 -4.26
C THR A 212 -5.46 10.83 -5.19
N LEU A 213 -4.89 10.17 -6.19
CA LEU A 213 -5.62 9.38 -7.18
C LEU A 213 -5.60 7.89 -6.84
N LEU A 214 -6.76 7.22 -6.84
CA LEU A 214 -6.85 5.76 -6.67
C LEU A 214 -6.97 5.04 -8.02
N SER A 215 -6.04 4.15 -8.32
CA SER A 215 -6.15 3.16 -9.38
C SER A 215 -6.76 1.86 -8.86
N PHE A 216 -7.84 1.38 -9.48
CA PHE A 216 -8.46 0.09 -9.17
C PHE A 216 -9.11 -0.53 -10.41
N SER A 217 -9.43 -1.82 -10.37
CA SER A 217 -10.07 -2.54 -11.47
C SER A 217 -11.49 -3.02 -11.18
N ILE A 218 -12.29 -3.07 -12.24
CA ILE A 218 -13.60 -3.72 -12.30
C ILE A 218 -13.45 -4.93 -13.23
N GLY A 219 -13.59 -6.13 -12.68
CA GLY A 219 -13.21 -7.38 -13.36
C GLY A 219 -11.69 -7.61 -13.45
N PRO A 220 -11.26 -8.73 -14.05
CA PRO A 220 -9.88 -9.21 -13.99
C PRO A 220 -8.94 -8.48 -14.96
N CYS A 221 -8.47 -7.29 -14.58
CA CYS A 221 -7.53 -6.49 -15.37
C CYS A 221 -6.06 -6.88 -15.14
N ARG A 222 -5.35 -7.29 -16.20
CA ARG A 222 -3.90 -7.57 -16.13
C ARG A 222 -3.05 -6.33 -16.40
N GLY A 223 -1.83 -6.33 -15.84
CA GLY A 223 -0.83 -5.28 -16.07
C GLY A 223 -1.16 -3.90 -15.47
N LYS A 224 -2.13 -3.79 -14.55
CA LYS A 224 -2.54 -2.52 -13.94
C LYS A 224 -1.37 -1.80 -13.25
N SER A 225 -0.69 -2.45 -12.30
CA SER A 225 0.43 -1.85 -11.56
C SER A 225 1.61 -1.52 -12.49
N SER A 226 1.86 -2.33 -13.54
CA SER A 226 2.83 -1.98 -14.60
C SER A 226 2.45 -0.69 -15.33
N LEU A 227 1.18 -0.51 -15.69
CA LEU A 227 0.69 0.73 -16.32
C LEU A 227 0.86 1.94 -15.38
N ILE A 228 0.44 1.83 -14.12
CA ILE A 228 0.54 2.92 -13.14
C ILE A 228 2.00 3.30 -12.89
N ASN A 229 2.90 2.31 -12.80
CA ASN A 229 4.35 2.54 -12.74
C ASN A 229 4.87 3.25 -14.00
N SER A 230 4.43 2.89 -15.20
CA SER A 230 4.85 3.59 -16.43
C SER A 230 4.33 5.03 -16.53
N LEU A 231 3.04 5.27 -16.22
CA LEU A 231 2.42 6.59 -16.31
C LEU A 231 3.00 7.59 -15.29
N PHE A 232 3.27 7.13 -14.07
CA PHE A 232 3.67 8.01 -12.97
C PHE A 232 5.12 7.84 -12.52
N GLN A 233 5.86 6.92 -13.15
CA GLN A 233 7.23 6.52 -12.78
C GLN A 233 7.32 5.98 -11.33
N SER A 234 6.21 5.42 -10.83
CA SER A 234 6.07 4.80 -9.51
C SER A 234 6.76 3.43 -9.45
N THR A 235 6.91 2.91 -8.22
CA THR A 235 7.57 1.61 -7.94
C THR A 235 6.65 0.63 -7.20
N PHE A 236 5.35 0.60 -7.54
CA PHE A 236 4.40 -0.36 -6.98
C PHE A 236 4.80 -1.81 -7.30
N GLU A 237 4.73 -2.69 -6.31
CA GLU A 237 5.13 -4.08 -6.45
C GLU A 237 4.14 -4.85 -7.36
N ARG A 238 4.68 -5.66 -8.28
CA ARG A 238 3.89 -6.45 -9.24
C ARG A 238 3.21 -7.64 -8.56
N HIS A 239 2.01 -7.99 -9.04
CA HIS A 239 1.20 -9.07 -8.46
C HIS A 239 1.96 -10.40 -8.31
N ILE A 240 2.00 -10.92 -7.08
CA ILE A 240 2.35 -12.29 -6.73
C ILE A 240 1.19 -12.94 -5.97
N ASN A 241 1.11 -14.26 -5.97
CA ASN A 241 0.03 -14.99 -5.27
C ASN A 241 0.31 -15.01 -3.76
N SER A 242 -0.15 -13.98 -3.05
CA SER A 242 0.00 -13.80 -1.60
C SER A 242 -1.08 -12.85 -1.06
N ILE A 243 -1.43 -12.99 0.21
CA ILE A 243 -2.43 -12.17 0.92
C ILE A 243 -2.20 -10.64 0.81
N TYR A 244 -0.97 -10.21 0.53
CA TYR A 244 -0.58 -8.80 0.33
C TYR A 244 -0.97 -8.21 -1.03
N PHE A 245 -1.60 -8.98 -1.90
CA PHE A 245 -2.00 -8.57 -3.25
C PHE A 245 -3.50 -8.73 -3.51
N ASP A 246 -4.25 -9.25 -2.54
CA ASP A 246 -5.70 -9.39 -2.58
C ASP A 246 -6.36 -8.25 -1.78
N CYS A 247 -6.98 -7.29 -2.48
CA CYS A 247 -7.73 -6.14 -1.94
C CYS A 247 -6.91 -5.15 -1.09
N THR A 248 -5.58 -5.14 -1.21
CA THR A 248 -4.68 -4.19 -0.54
C THR A 248 -4.51 -2.90 -1.34
N ILE A 249 -4.05 -1.82 -0.70
CA ILE A 249 -3.80 -0.54 -1.37
C ILE A 249 -2.48 0.05 -0.88
N ASP A 250 -1.58 0.35 -1.82
CA ASP A 250 -0.35 1.13 -1.59
C ASP A 250 -0.56 2.60 -1.98
N ILE A 251 0.23 3.52 -1.41
CA ILE A 251 0.31 4.93 -1.82
C ILE A 251 1.76 5.37 -2.07
N ASP A 252 2.00 5.88 -3.27
CA ASP A 252 3.20 6.62 -3.65
C ASP A 252 2.97 8.13 -3.51
N PHE A 253 3.65 8.72 -2.54
CA PHE A 253 3.61 10.16 -2.25
C PHE A 253 4.52 11.01 -3.16
N GLY A 254 5.20 10.44 -4.17
CA GLY A 254 5.91 11.21 -5.20
C GLY A 254 7.02 12.16 -4.70
N TYR A 255 7.50 11.97 -3.46
CA TYR A 255 8.60 12.73 -2.85
C TYR A 255 9.98 12.35 -3.41
N SER A 256 10.05 11.23 -4.15
CA SER A 256 11.29 10.71 -4.75
C SER A 256 11.76 11.48 -5.98
N PHE A 257 10.89 12.33 -6.54
CA PHE A 257 11.07 13.05 -7.79
C PHE A 257 11.75 14.41 -7.58
N ILE A 258 12.46 14.88 -8.61
CA ILE A 258 13.05 16.22 -8.65
C ILE A 258 12.62 16.89 -9.96
N PRO A 259 11.70 17.88 -9.93
CA PRO A 259 10.94 18.35 -8.76
C PRO A 259 9.98 17.28 -8.23
N GLU A 260 9.53 17.43 -6.97
CA GLU A 260 8.51 16.54 -6.39
C GLU A 260 7.23 16.53 -7.23
N ARG A 261 6.53 15.38 -7.29
CA ARG A 261 5.23 15.28 -7.96
C ARG A 261 4.21 16.18 -7.25
N SER A 262 3.31 16.84 -7.97
CA SER A 262 2.28 17.70 -7.34
C SER A 262 1.12 16.91 -6.68
N PHE A 263 0.98 15.62 -7.01
CA PHE A 263 -0.11 14.74 -6.57
C PHE A 263 0.46 13.40 -6.07
N ASN A 264 -0.36 12.65 -5.33
CA ASN A 264 -0.06 11.29 -4.86
C ASN A 264 -0.83 10.28 -5.74
N VAL A 265 -0.32 9.06 -5.83
CA VAL A 265 -0.97 7.97 -6.55
C VAL A 265 -1.13 6.80 -5.60
N ALA A 266 -2.27 6.12 -5.65
CA ALA A 266 -2.57 4.92 -4.92
C ALA A 266 -2.91 3.79 -5.90
N ASP A 267 -2.43 2.58 -5.63
CA ASP A 267 -2.69 1.39 -6.45
C ASP A 267 -3.38 0.33 -5.60
N CYS A 268 -4.59 -0.10 -6.01
CA CYS A 268 -5.30 -1.20 -5.37
C CYS A 268 -4.88 -2.53 -6.01
N HIS A 269 -4.40 -3.48 -5.22
CA HIS A 269 -4.01 -4.81 -5.72
C HIS A 269 -5.20 -5.77 -5.67
N GLY A 270 -5.30 -6.63 -6.67
CA GLY A 270 -6.47 -7.47 -6.88
C GLY A 270 -7.71 -6.66 -7.26
N GLU A 271 -8.88 -7.21 -6.93
CA GLU A 271 -10.17 -6.53 -7.07
C GLU A 271 -10.49 -5.71 -5.81
N LEU A 272 -11.12 -4.54 -5.95
CA LEU A 272 -11.48 -3.69 -4.82
C LEU A 272 -12.89 -4.04 -4.31
N PRO A 273 -13.06 -4.57 -3.08
CA PRO A 273 -14.38 -4.90 -2.57
C PRO A 273 -15.28 -3.68 -2.48
N MET A 274 -16.54 -3.84 -2.88
CA MET A 274 -17.51 -2.76 -2.97
C MET A 274 -17.66 -1.97 -1.66
N ASP A 275 -17.69 -2.67 -0.52
CA ASP A 275 -17.88 -2.04 0.79
C ASP A 275 -16.61 -1.30 1.27
N LEU A 276 -15.42 -1.76 0.86
CA LEU A 276 -14.18 -1.02 1.05
C LEU A 276 -14.19 0.25 0.20
N LEU A 277 -14.57 0.17 -1.09
CA LEU A 277 -14.71 1.34 -1.96
C LEU A 277 -15.70 2.38 -1.39
N LYS A 278 -16.90 1.95 -0.98
CA LYS A 278 -17.90 2.84 -0.33
C LYS A 278 -17.33 3.58 0.89
N THR A 279 -16.44 2.91 1.64
CA THR A 279 -15.77 3.43 2.84
C THR A 279 -14.67 4.45 2.50
N ILE A 280 -13.79 4.15 1.55
CA ILE A 280 -12.59 4.96 1.28
C ILE A 280 -12.75 6.02 0.19
N ARG A 281 -13.76 5.92 -0.69
CA ARG A 281 -13.94 6.81 -1.87
C ARG A 281 -13.88 8.31 -1.58
N LYS A 282 -14.22 8.75 -0.36
CA LYS A 282 -14.18 10.18 0.01
C LYS A 282 -12.77 10.74 0.23
N LEU A 283 -11.81 9.86 0.56
CA LEU A 283 -10.42 10.24 0.86
C LEU A 283 -9.60 10.56 -0.40
N PHE A 284 -10.09 10.15 -1.57
CA PHE A 284 -9.42 10.32 -2.85
C PHE A 284 -9.99 11.51 -3.61
N ASP A 285 -9.14 12.13 -4.43
CA ASP A 285 -9.47 13.29 -5.26
C ASP A 285 -9.83 12.90 -6.69
N GLY A 286 -9.42 11.68 -7.08
CA GLY A 286 -9.91 11.06 -8.29
C GLY A 286 -9.58 9.59 -8.43
N PHE A 287 -10.04 9.02 -9.54
CA PHE A 287 -10.06 7.59 -9.80
C PHE A 287 -9.55 7.27 -11.21
N ILE A 288 -8.70 6.25 -11.31
CA ILE A 288 -8.26 5.65 -12.58
C ILE A 288 -8.83 4.23 -12.61
N ILE A 289 -9.88 4.05 -13.39
CA ILE A 289 -10.79 2.91 -13.29
C ILE A 289 -10.51 1.97 -14.46
N HIS A 290 -9.94 0.80 -14.17
CA HIS A 290 -9.57 -0.18 -15.18
C HIS A 290 -10.69 -1.20 -15.36
N VAL A 291 -11.34 -1.23 -16.53
CA VAL A 291 -12.49 -2.12 -16.79
C VAL A 291 -12.11 -3.15 -17.85
N ASN A 292 -12.12 -4.44 -17.53
CA ASN A 292 -11.82 -5.48 -18.52
C ASN A 292 -12.95 -5.59 -19.57
N GLN A 293 -12.61 -5.68 -20.87
CA GLN A 293 -13.60 -5.74 -21.96
C GLN A 293 -14.59 -6.90 -21.77
N GLU A 294 -14.09 -8.12 -21.57
CA GLU A 294 -14.94 -9.33 -21.49
C GLU A 294 -15.89 -9.27 -20.29
N TYR A 295 -15.42 -8.70 -19.18
CA TYR A 295 -16.25 -8.45 -18.01
C TYR A 295 -17.33 -7.40 -18.29
N LEU A 296 -16.97 -6.28 -18.93
CA LEU A 296 -17.90 -5.21 -19.30
C LEU A 296 -19.01 -5.70 -20.22
N GLU A 297 -18.69 -6.46 -21.26
CA GLU A 297 -19.67 -6.98 -22.23
C GLU A 297 -20.72 -7.92 -21.62
N LYS A 298 -20.36 -8.59 -20.51
CA LYS A 298 -21.24 -9.52 -19.78
C LYS A 298 -21.99 -8.87 -18.62
N ASN A 299 -21.43 -7.81 -18.01
CA ASN A 299 -21.89 -7.26 -16.73
C ASN A 299 -22.11 -5.73 -16.78
N THR A 300 -22.53 -5.18 -17.92
CA THR A 300 -22.67 -3.73 -18.15
C THR A 300 -23.39 -2.99 -17.01
N ASP A 301 -24.49 -3.56 -16.51
CA ASP A 301 -25.31 -2.94 -15.46
C ASP A 301 -24.60 -2.89 -14.10
N ALA A 302 -23.85 -3.95 -13.75
CA ALA A 302 -23.07 -3.99 -12.51
C ALA A 302 -21.84 -3.07 -12.56
N VAL A 303 -21.18 -2.95 -13.72
CA VAL A 303 -20.12 -1.94 -13.92
C VAL A 303 -20.71 -0.53 -13.79
N THR A 304 -21.88 -0.31 -14.37
CA THR A 304 -22.66 0.94 -14.27
C THR A 304 -23.00 1.30 -12.82
N GLU A 305 -23.50 0.35 -12.03
CA GLU A 305 -23.83 0.57 -10.61
C GLU A 305 -22.58 0.95 -9.79
N LEU A 306 -21.45 0.27 -10.03
CA LEU A 306 -20.19 0.58 -9.36
C LEU A 306 -19.73 2.01 -9.67
N LEU A 307 -19.80 2.43 -10.94
CA LEU A 307 -19.42 3.79 -11.34
C LEU A 307 -20.32 4.87 -10.73
N GLN A 308 -21.62 4.61 -10.54
CA GLN A 308 -22.55 5.51 -9.84
C GLN A 308 -22.20 5.70 -8.35
N LEU A 309 -21.40 4.81 -7.76
CA LEU A 309 -20.91 4.98 -6.39
C LEU A 309 -19.70 5.92 -6.29
N LEU A 310 -19.09 6.35 -7.40
CA LEU A 310 -18.01 7.32 -7.35
C LEU A 310 -18.57 8.74 -7.24
N PRO A 311 -18.04 9.62 -6.36
CA PRO A 311 -18.53 10.99 -6.25
C PRO A 311 -18.33 11.76 -7.57
N SER A 312 -19.37 12.46 -8.04
CA SER A 312 -19.37 13.17 -9.32
C SER A 312 -18.54 14.46 -9.33
N ASP A 313 -18.17 14.97 -8.16
CA ASP A 313 -17.26 16.10 -7.95
C ASP A 313 -15.77 15.73 -8.03
N LYS A 314 -15.46 14.43 -8.19
CA LYS A 314 -14.10 13.90 -8.20
C LYS A 314 -13.62 13.64 -9.62
N PHE A 315 -12.31 13.74 -9.81
CA PHE A 315 -11.67 13.44 -11.09
C PHE A 315 -11.85 11.94 -11.43
N GLN A 316 -12.23 11.61 -12.66
CA GLN A 316 -12.43 10.22 -13.08
C GLN A 316 -11.84 10.01 -14.47
N ILE A 317 -11.15 8.88 -14.67
CA ILE A 317 -10.78 8.35 -15.98
C ILE A 317 -11.17 6.87 -16.01
N ILE A 318 -11.78 6.43 -17.11
CA ILE A 318 -12.13 5.04 -17.34
C ILE A 318 -11.26 4.48 -18.45
N LEU A 319 -10.51 3.42 -18.16
CA LEU A 319 -9.64 2.73 -19.09
C LEU A 319 -10.24 1.36 -19.38
N VAL A 320 -10.79 1.15 -20.58
CA VAL A 320 -11.24 -0.19 -20.99
C VAL A 320 -10.03 -1.00 -21.40
N ARG A 321 -9.86 -2.19 -20.83
CA ARG A 321 -8.65 -3.01 -20.89
C ARG A 321 -8.83 -4.24 -21.75
N ASP A 322 -7.71 -4.68 -22.31
CA ASP A 322 -7.58 -5.90 -23.09
C ASP A 322 -8.47 -5.89 -24.34
N VAL A 323 -8.63 -4.69 -24.93
CA VAL A 323 -9.54 -4.43 -26.04
C VAL A 323 -9.12 -5.20 -27.29
N THR A 324 -10.07 -5.93 -27.86
CA THR A 324 -9.97 -6.73 -29.08
C THR A 324 -10.53 -5.97 -30.29
N SER A 325 -10.15 -6.37 -31.51
CA SER A 325 -10.62 -5.76 -32.77
C SER A 325 -12.15 -5.77 -32.96
N ASN A 326 -12.86 -6.60 -32.20
CA ASN A 326 -14.30 -6.82 -32.32
C ASN A 326 -15.09 -6.09 -31.23
N PHE A 327 -14.45 -5.25 -30.41
CA PHE A 327 -15.09 -4.52 -29.32
C PHE A 327 -16.23 -3.63 -29.82
N ASN A 328 -17.44 -3.88 -29.34
CA ASN A 328 -18.61 -3.09 -29.71
C ASN A 328 -18.74 -1.86 -28.81
N GLU A 329 -17.98 -0.81 -29.15
CA GLU A 329 -18.00 0.48 -28.45
C GLU A 329 -19.42 1.04 -28.29
N GLN A 330 -20.25 0.97 -29.32
CA GLN A 330 -21.62 1.51 -29.28
C GLN A 330 -22.53 0.78 -28.29
N ARG A 331 -22.33 -0.53 -28.08
CA ARG A 331 -23.10 -1.30 -27.10
C ARG A 331 -22.60 -1.08 -25.68
N CYS A 332 -21.29 -1.03 -25.48
CA CYS A 332 -20.68 -1.05 -24.15
C CYS A 332 -20.48 0.36 -23.58
N LEU A 333 -20.02 1.31 -24.40
CA LEU A 333 -19.70 2.67 -23.95
C LEU A 333 -20.92 3.58 -23.94
N ARG A 334 -21.94 3.34 -24.77
CA ARG A 334 -23.13 4.21 -24.82
C ARG A 334 -23.92 4.25 -23.50
N PRO A 335 -24.17 3.13 -22.78
CA PRO A 335 -24.79 3.17 -21.44
C PRO A 335 -23.94 3.94 -20.43
N MET A 336 -22.63 3.70 -20.42
CA MET A 336 -21.68 4.39 -19.53
C MET A 336 -21.64 5.90 -19.81
N ASN A 337 -21.48 6.29 -21.08
CA ASN A 337 -21.50 7.69 -21.52
C ASN A 337 -22.84 8.37 -21.18
N ALA A 338 -23.98 7.68 -21.33
CA ALA A 338 -25.29 8.22 -20.98
C ALA A 338 -25.42 8.55 -19.48
N LEU A 339 -24.78 7.77 -18.61
CA LEU A 339 -24.76 7.99 -17.16
C LEU A 339 -23.74 9.04 -16.74
N LEU A 340 -22.60 9.10 -17.42
CA LEU A 340 -21.54 10.08 -17.18
C LEU A 340 -21.87 11.47 -17.77
N THR A 341 -23.06 11.68 -18.36
CA THR A 341 -23.49 12.92 -19.04
C THR A 341 -23.43 14.21 -18.21
N GLN A 342 -23.20 14.15 -16.89
CA GLN A 342 -22.97 15.32 -16.05
C GLN A 342 -21.48 15.73 -15.94
N GLY A 343 -20.54 14.98 -16.52
CA GLY A 343 -19.11 15.25 -16.45
C GLY A 343 -18.33 14.82 -17.70
N THR A 344 -17.21 15.49 -17.98
CA THR A 344 -16.32 15.22 -19.13
C THR A 344 -15.37 14.03 -18.90
N THR A 345 -15.86 12.98 -18.23
CA THR A 345 -15.10 11.78 -17.88
C THR A 345 -14.61 11.06 -19.15
N PRO A 346 -13.30 11.04 -19.45
CA PRO A 346 -12.79 10.36 -20.62
C PRO A 346 -12.90 8.84 -20.43
N ILE A 347 -13.43 8.17 -21.44
CA ILE A 347 -13.30 6.71 -21.59
C ILE A 347 -12.25 6.46 -22.68
N THR A 348 -11.19 5.76 -22.34
CA THR A 348 -10.10 5.41 -23.27
C THR A 348 -10.01 3.89 -23.42
N PRO A 349 -10.32 3.32 -24.60
CA PRO A 349 -10.05 1.93 -24.88
C PRO A 349 -8.55 1.69 -25.05
N LEU A 350 -8.03 0.66 -24.40
CA LEU A 350 -6.62 0.24 -24.45
C LEU A 350 -6.56 -1.21 -24.93
N MET A 351 -6.01 -1.43 -26.12
CA MET A 351 -5.61 -2.76 -26.57
C MET A 351 -4.58 -3.34 -25.60
N ASN A 352 -4.52 -4.67 -25.51
CA ASN A 352 -3.76 -5.41 -24.48
C ASN A 352 -2.31 -4.89 -24.27
N MET A 353 -2.12 -4.03 -23.25
CA MET A 353 -0.84 -3.37 -22.96
C MET A 353 0.07 -4.23 -22.06
N SER A 354 0.09 -5.55 -22.29
CA SER A 354 0.99 -6.48 -21.62
C SER A 354 2.42 -6.35 -22.18
N ASP A 355 3.21 -5.47 -21.58
CA ASP A 355 4.68 -5.46 -21.62
C ASP A 355 5.36 -5.47 -23.03
N THR A 356 4.64 -5.09 -24.09
CA THR A 356 5.21 -4.92 -25.43
C THR A 356 5.83 -3.53 -25.60
N ASN A 357 7.13 -3.47 -25.87
CA ASN A 357 7.86 -2.24 -26.23
C ASN A 357 7.51 -1.75 -27.66
N ASN A 358 6.23 -1.77 -28.04
CA ASN A 358 5.77 -1.16 -29.29
C ASN A 358 5.76 0.36 -29.12
N SER A 359 6.32 1.09 -30.09
CA SER A 359 6.35 2.56 -30.10
C SER A 359 4.95 3.17 -30.08
N GLU A 360 3.96 2.55 -30.74
CA GLU A 360 2.57 3.01 -30.71
C GLU A 360 1.98 3.00 -29.30
N THR A 361 2.30 1.96 -28.50
CA THR A 361 1.90 1.86 -27.10
C THR A 361 2.58 2.92 -26.24
N GLN A 362 3.83 3.29 -26.55
CA GLN A 362 4.54 4.36 -25.84
C GLN A 362 3.93 5.74 -26.11
N TYR A 363 3.63 6.09 -27.36
CA TYR A 363 2.94 7.34 -27.69
C TYR A 363 1.57 7.44 -27.00
N LEU A 364 0.77 6.36 -27.01
CA LEU A 364 -0.52 6.33 -26.32
C LEU A 364 -0.40 6.52 -24.80
N LEU A 365 0.68 6.00 -24.20
CA LEU A 365 0.99 6.20 -22.79
C LEU A 365 1.42 7.64 -22.47
N GLU A 366 2.17 8.27 -23.36
CA GLU A 366 2.60 9.67 -23.25
C GLU A 366 1.40 10.61 -23.38
N ASP A 367 0.56 10.45 -24.41
CA ASP A 367 -0.69 11.22 -24.58
C ASP A 367 -1.62 11.07 -23.36
N LEU A 368 -1.82 9.84 -22.86
CA LEU A 368 -2.62 9.58 -21.67
C LEU A 368 -2.02 10.24 -20.42
N ARG A 369 -0.69 10.20 -20.28
CA ARG A 369 0.04 10.85 -19.18
C ARG A 369 -0.08 12.36 -19.24
N GLU A 370 0.07 12.99 -20.40
CA GLU A 370 -0.09 14.44 -20.55
C GLU A 370 -1.52 14.89 -20.25
N ASN A 371 -2.53 14.18 -20.78
CA ASN A 371 -3.94 14.45 -20.48
C ASN A 371 -4.27 14.32 -18.99
N LEU A 372 -3.76 13.27 -18.34
CA LEU A 372 -3.82 13.09 -16.88
C LEU A 372 -3.20 14.29 -16.16
N LEU A 373 -1.95 14.64 -16.47
CA LEU A 373 -1.21 15.71 -15.80
C LEU A 373 -1.85 17.08 -16.00
N GLU A 374 -2.40 17.37 -17.18
CA GLU A 374 -3.13 18.61 -17.44
C GLU A 374 -4.40 18.70 -16.59
N LYS A 375 -5.24 17.65 -16.60
CA LYS A 375 -6.48 17.64 -15.81
C LYS A 375 -6.23 17.67 -14.31
N ILE A 376 -5.18 17.03 -13.81
CA ILE A 376 -4.77 17.10 -12.40
C ILE A 376 -4.32 18.51 -12.02
N LYS A 377 -3.65 19.27 -12.92
CA LYS A 377 -3.30 20.69 -12.67
C LYS A 377 -4.53 21.60 -12.61
N LEU A 378 -5.57 21.29 -13.40
CA LEU A 378 -6.85 22.01 -13.39
C LEU A 378 -7.72 21.62 -12.18
N TYR A 379 -7.51 20.44 -11.59
CA TYR A 379 -8.14 20.04 -10.34
C TYR A 379 -7.54 20.82 -9.17
N VAL A 380 -8.15 21.96 -8.87
CA VAL A 380 -8.02 22.57 -7.54
C VAL A 380 -8.71 21.61 -6.56
N PRO A 381 -8.02 21.05 -5.55
CA PRO A 381 -8.70 20.38 -4.46
C PRO A 381 -9.80 21.30 -3.96
N SER A 382 -11.02 20.78 -3.77
CA SER A 382 -12.02 21.52 -3.02
C SER A 382 -11.40 21.98 -1.70
N ASN A 383 -11.86 23.11 -1.14
CA ASN A 383 -11.43 23.59 0.18
C ASN A 383 -11.99 22.66 1.29
N ILE A 384 -11.70 21.36 1.17
CA ILE A 384 -11.69 20.39 2.24
C ILE A 384 -10.73 20.97 3.26
N ASP A 385 -11.26 21.38 4.42
CA ASP A 385 -10.39 21.80 5.50
C ASP A 385 -9.44 20.62 5.79
N LYS A 386 -8.18 20.91 6.12
CA LYS A 386 -7.26 19.84 6.53
C LYS A 386 -7.88 19.01 7.64
N ASP A 387 -8.62 19.68 8.52
CA ASP A 387 -9.36 19.08 9.62
C ASP A 387 -10.47 18.12 9.14
N ASP A 388 -11.13 18.35 7.99
CA ASP A 388 -12.14 17.44 7.42
C ASP A 388 -11.52 16.13 6.89
N LEU A 389 -10.42 16.20 6.13
CA LEU A 389 -9.75 14.99 5.63
C LEU A 389 -9.12 14.18 6.77
N PHE A 390 -8.52 14.87 7.76
CA PHE A 390 -8.03 14.20 8.97
C PHE A 390 -9.20 13.58 9.77
N PHE A 391 -10.35 14.25 9.85
CA PHE A 391 -11.54 13.73 10.52
C PHE A 391 -12.11 12.49 9.82
N ASP A 392 -12.26 12.51 8.49
CA ASP A 392 -12.71 11.35 7.73
C ASP A 392 -11.72 10.19 7.81
N LEU A 393 -10.41 10.44 7.69
CA LEU A 393 -9.40 9.40 7.88
C LEU A 393 -9.42 8.84 9.33
N HIS A 394 -9.61 9.68 10.35
CA HIS A 394 -9.72 9.25 11.75
C HIS A 394 -10.96 8.38 12.02
N LYS A 395 -12.10 8.60 11.35
CA LYS A 395 -13.30 7.75 11.51
C LYS A 395 -13.04 6.29 11.13
N LEU A 396 -12.04 6.03 10.30
CA LEU A 396 -11.70 4.70 9.79
C LEU A 396 -10.68 3.96 10.67
N LEU A 397 -10.20 4.57 11.77
CA LEU A 397 -9.16 4.00 12.63
C LEU A 397 -9.75 3.41 13.92
N LYS A 398 -9.06 2.44 14.51
CA LYS A 398 -9.39 1.86 15.83
C LYS A 398 -9.53 3.01 16.87
N PRO A 399 -10.64 3.11 17.65
CA PRO A 399 -10.93 4.27 18.52
C PRO A 399 -9.84 4.65 19.51
N ASP A 400 -9.11 3.67 20.04
CA ASP A 400 -7.99 3.88 20.97
C ASP A 400 -6.85 4.65 20.30
N TYR A 401 -6.57 4.38 19.02
CA TYR A 401 -5.56 5.10 18.24
C TYR A 401 -6.00 6.54 17.97
N VAL A 402 -7.28 6.78 17.67
CA VAL A 402 -7.85 8.14 17.53
C VAL A 402 -7.73 8.92 18.84
N THR A 403 -7.98 8.26 19.98
CA THR A 403 -7.85 8.86 21.31
C THR A 403 -6.39 9.21 21.62
N TYR A 404 -5.45 8.31 21.34
CA TYR A 404 -4.02 8.55 21.46
C TYR A 404 -3.51 9.68 20.53
N LEU A 405 -4.02 9.76 19.30
CA LEU A 405 -3.72 10.84 18.37
C LEU A 405 -4.20 12.19 18.91
N LYS A 406 -5.44 12.27 19.40
CA LYS A 406 -5.98 13.49 20.02
C LYS A 406 -5.12 13.94 21.20
N HIS A 407 -4.79 13.04 22.12
CA HIS A 407 -3.91 13.31 23.25
C HIS A 407 -2.51 13.79 22.79
N THR A 408 -1.90 13.10 21.82
CA THR A 408 -0.59 13.48 21.27
C THR A 408 -0.63 14.89 20.66
N THR A 409 -1.65 15.19 19.86
CA THR A 409 -1.82 16.49 19.22
C THR A 409 -2.10 17.59 20.24
N SER A 410 -2.91 17.35 21.29
CA SER A 410 -3.12 18.32 22.36
C SER A 410 -1.84 18.61 23.17
N THR A 411 -0.94 17.62 23.33
CA THR A 411 0.37 17.83 23.98
C THR A 411 1.35 18.57 23.05
N ILE A 412 1.40 18.23 21.76
CA ILE A 412 2.37 18.80 20.82
C ILE A 412 1.97 20.20 20.32
N LYS A 413 0.68 20.52 20.19
CA LYS A 413 0.22 21.80 19.61
C LYS A 413 0.70 23.04 20.42
N PRO A 414 0.64 23.07 21.77
CA PRO A 414 1.23 24.13 22.58
C PRO A 414 2.75 24.21 22.42
N LEU A 415 3.46 23.07 22.49
CA LEU A 415 4.91 23.01 22.32
C LEU A 415 5.35 23.55 20.94
N LYS A 416 4.67 23.14 19.86
CA LYS A 416 4.90 23.63 18.51
C LYS A 416 4.61 25.13 18.38
N LYS A 417 3.59 25.65 19.08
CA LYS A 417 3.30 27.09 19.13
C LYS A 417 4.39 27.85 19.90
N CYS A 418 4.90 27.31 21.00
CA CYS A 418 6.00 27.90 21.77
C CYS A 418 7.34 27.89 21.00
N LEU A 419 7.62 26.83 20.23
CA LEU A 419 8.85 26.68 19.44
C LEU A 419 8.83 27.42 18.08
N LEU A 420 7.65 27.76 17.55
CA LEU A 420 7.50 28.43 16.24
C LEU A 420 6.87 29.83 16.33
N GLY A 421 6.31 30.20 17.48
CA GLY A 421 5.87 31.56 17.78
C GLY A 421 7.07 32.49 17.90
N ASN A 422 6.93 33.71 17.38
CA ASN A 422 7.93 34.79 17.40
C ASN A 422 9.20 34.50 16.57
N LYS A 423 9.01 34.23 15.26
CA LYS A 423 10.09 34.31 14.26
C LYS A 423 10.52 35.74 13.89
N SER A 424 9.86 36.78 14.39
CA SER A 424 10.19 38.19 14.12
C SER A 424 11.19 38.80 15.10
N GLU A 425 11.45 38.15 16.24
CA GLU A 425 12.35 38.66 17.30
C GLU A 425 13.30 37.55 17.79
N LEU A 426 14.09 37.01 16.86
CA LEU A 426 15.20 36.09 17.19
C LEU A 426 16.40 36.87 17.75
N ASN A 427 16.24 37.37 18.98
CA ASN A 427 17.37 37.55 19.89
C ASN A 427 17.81 36.17 20.42
N ASP A 428 19.09 36.02 20.78
CA ASP A 428 19.74 34.76 21.20
C ASP A 428 19.17 34.07 22.48
N GLN A 429 18.02 34.53 22.98
CA GLN A 429 17.39 34.04 24.21
C GLN A 429 16.42 32.86 24.02
N SER A 430 16.18 32.39 22.79
CA SER A 430 15.30 31.25 22.51
C SER A 430 16.01 29.88 22.46
N PHE A 431 17.32 29.87 22.21
CA PHE A 431 18.19 28.68 22.26
C PHE A 431 18.09 27.86 23.58
N PRO A 432 17.94 28.48 24.79
CA PRO A 432 17.75 27.76 26.05
C PRO A 432 16.52 26.84 26.09
N LEU A 433 15.42 27.16 25.39
CA LEU A 433 14.17 26.38 25.48
C LEU A 433 14.27 25.01 24.81
N TYR A 434 14.98 24.92 23.68
CA TYR A 434 15.28 23.64 23.02
C TYR A 434 16.20 22.77 23.91
N LEU A 435 17.17 23.39 24.58
CA LEU A 435 18.03 22.71 25.56
C LEU A 435 17.22 22.23 26.77
N GLN A 436 16.34 23.06 27.33
CA GLN A 436 15.42 22.69 28.43
C GLN A 436 14.51 21.51 28.03
N PHE A 437 13.95 21.52 26.81
CA PHE A 437 13.14 20.39 26.31
C PHE A 437 13.98 19.11 26.12
N THR A 438 15.22 19.24 25.64
CA THR A 438 16.17 18.12 25.52
C THR A 438 16.54 17.54 26.89
N VAL A 439 16.69 18.38 27.91
CA VAL A 439 16.91 17.97 29.30
C VAL A 439 15.67 17.27 29.87
N LEU A 440 14.46 17.83 29.68
CA LEU A 440 13.20 17.19 30.11
C LEU A 440 13.03 15.78 29.50
N CYS A 441 13.32 15.64 28.20
CA CYS A 441 13.30 14.34 27.51
C CYS A 441 14.32 13.35 28.09
N LYS A 442 15.55 13.81 28.39
CA LYS A 442 16.59 12.98 29.04
C LYS A 442 16.18 12.55 30.45
N LEU A 443 15.68 13.47 31.28
CA LEU A 443 15.22 13.18 32.65
C LEU A 443 14.05 12.19 32.66
N ARG A 444 13.08 12.33 31.76
CA ARG A 444 11.97 11.37 31.61
C ARG A 444 12.44 10.00 31.10
N GLN A 445 13.51 9.93 30.30
CA GLN A 445 14.15 8.66 29.90
C GLN A 445 14.96 8.03 31.04
N GLU A 446 15.61 8.85 31.89
CA GLU A 446 16.36 8.39 33.06
C GLU A 446 15.41 7.84 34.13
N LEU A 447 14.31 8.56 34.43
CA LEU A 447 13.28 8.11 35.37
C LEU A 447 12.69 6.75 35.00
N LYS A 448 12.46 6.50 33.70
CA LYS A 448 11.97 5.20 33.17
C LYS A 448 12.95 4.03 33.35
N LYS A 449 14.22 4.31 33.68
CA LYS A 449 15.27 3.30 33.92
C LYS A 449 15.55 3.06 35.40
N ILE A 450 14.95 3.85 36.30
CA ILE A 450 15.10 3.70 37.74
C ILE A 450 13.94 2.84 38.26
N ASP A 451 14.28 1.76 38.96
CA ASP A 451 13.29 0.91 39.61
C ASP A 451 12.63 1.66 40.77
N PHE A 452 11.30 1.79 40.71
CA PHE A 452 10.52 2.64 41.62
C PHE A 452 10.54 2.15 43.08
N TYR A 453 10.92 0.88 43.30
CA TYR A 453 11.03 0.25 44.63
C TYR A 453 12.49 -0.05 45.04
N GLY A 454 13.48 0.40 44.24
CA GLY A 454 14.91 0.20 44.50
C GLY A 454 15.53 1.22 45.47
N SER A 455 16.81 1.02 45.78
CA SER A 455 17.60 1.86 46.70
C SER A 455 17.93 3.28 46.19
N ASP A 456 17.36 3.71 45.07
CA ASP A 456 17.67 4.96 44.35
C ASP A 456 16.58 6.04 44.52
N GLY A 457 15.76 5.94 45.58
CA GLY A 457 14.62 6.84 45.84
C GLY A 457 14.97 8.34 45.91
N ASP A 458 16.13 8.70 46.46
CA ASP A 458 16.62 10.08 46.46
C ASP A 458 16.91 10.61 45.05
N ARG A 459 17.30 9.74 44.12
CA ARG A 459 17.59 10.08 42.73
C ARG A 459 16.29 10.23 41.93
N SER A 460 15.33 9.32 42.10
CA SER A 460 14.02 9.44 41.45
C SER A 460 13.26 10.66 41.95
N PHE A 461 13.35 11.02 43.25
CA PHE A 461 12.77 12.25 43.78
C PHE A 461 13.40 13.50 43.17
N LYS A 462 14.73 13.57 43.06
CA LYS A 462 15.44 14.70 42.42
C LYS A 462 15.07 14.85 40.94
N ILE A 463 14.97 13.74 40.20
CA ILE A 463 14.56 13.75 38.78
C ILE A 463 13.11 14.21 38.64
N ASN A 464 12.19 13.74 39.49
CA ASN A 464 10.79 14.18 39.48
C ASN A 464 10.64 15.66 39.83
N ALA A 465 11.39 16.17 40.83
CA ALA A 465 11.38 17.58 41.19
C ALA A 465 11.87 18.47 40.04
N GLU A 466 12.91 18.05 39.31
CA GLU A 466 13.46 18.79 38.18
C GLU A 466 12.55 18.73 36.94
N ILE A 467 11.89 17.58 36.69
CA ILE A 467 10.83 17.45 35.69
C ILE A 467 9.68 18.44 35.99
N PHE A 468 9.19 18.45 37.24
CA PHE A 468 8.12 19.35 37.67
C PHE A 468 8.51 20.83 37.56
N ARG A 469 9.74 21.19 37.94
CA ARG A 469 10.28 22.55 37.77
C ARG A 469 10.28 22.98 36.31
N LEU A 470 10.81 22.16 35.41
CA LEU A 470 10.86 22.44 33.98
C LEU A 470 9.46 22.55 33.36
N GLU A 471 8.54 21.64 33.72
CA GLU A 471 7.14 21.68 33.28
C GLU A 471 6.44 22.97 33.73
N HIS A 472 6.63 23.38 34.99
CA HIS A 472 6.07 24.63 35.50
C HIS A 472 6.68 25.87 34.82
N GLU A 473 7.98 25.87 34.49
CA GLU A 473 8.61 26.96 33.72
C GLU A 473 8.05 27.08 32.29
N PHE A 474 7.70 25.97 31.64
CA PHE A 474 7.00 26.01 30.36
C PHE A 474 5.58 26.58 30.50
N GLU A 475 4.83 26.20 31.55
CA GLU A 475 3.49 26.75 31.82
C GLU A 475 3.48 28.25 32.15
N GLN A 476 4.45 28.74 32.93
CA GLN A 476 4.54 30.17 33.26
C GLN A 476 4.87 31.00 32.00
N LYS A 477 5.72 30.49 31.10
CA LYS A 477 6.05 31.16 29.84
C LYS A 477 4.86 31.17 28.86
N ASP A 478 4.02 30.14 28.81
CA ASP A 478 2.77 30.16 28.02
C ASP A 478 1.73 31.17 28.57
N LYS A 479 1.74 31.43 29.89
CA LYS A 479 0.91 32.47 30.52
C LYS A 479 1.44 33.89 30.28
N ALA A 480 2.75 34.07 30.18
CA ALA A 480 3.39 35.36 29.91
C ALA A 480 3.41 35.76 28.42
N GLY A 481 3.09 34.83 27.51
CA GLY A 481 2.95 35.07 26.06
C GLY A 481 1.52 35.35 25.60
N LYS A 482 0.66 35.86 26.50
CA LYS A 482 -0.71 36.31 26.23
C LYS A 482 -0.87 37.75 26.70
#